data_AF-A0A845JXD1-F1
#
_entry.id   AF-A0A845JXD1-F1
#
_cell.length_a   1.000
_cell.length_b   1.000
_cell.length_c   1.000
_cell.angle_alpha   90.00
_cell.angle_beta   90.00
_cell.angle_gamma   90.00
#
_symmetry.space_group_name_H-M   'P 1'
#
loop_
_entity.id
_entity.type
_entity.pdbx_description
1 polymer ?
#
loop_
_entity_poly.entity_id
_entity_poly.type
_entity_poly.pdbx_seq_one_letter_code
_entity_poly.pdbx_strand_id
1 'polypeptide(L)'
;GDNHLHINLLPNASQKDEAQQVYDEMVEQILKWQGTVSAEHGIGKLKKKYFAKMVGPEGLSDLKKIKDCLGPDNRLGAGNIL
;
A
#
# COMPACT_ATOMS: atom_id res chain seq x y z
N GLY A 1 10.45 21.34 4.33
CA GLY A 1 9.58 20.27 4.81
C GLY A 1 9.68 19.11 3.86
N ASP A 2 9.52 17.87 4.33
CA ASP A 2 9.87 16.65 3.57
C ASP A 2 8.80 16.21 2.55
N ASN A 3 7.86 17.11 2.22
CA ASN A 3 6.73 16.85 1.31
C ASN A 3 5.90 15.61 1.70
N HIS A 4 5.77 15.37 3.02
CA HIS A 4 4.98 14.30 3.58
C HIS A 4 3.61 14.83 4.04
N LEU A 5 2.58 14.58 3.23
CA LEU A 5 1.21 15.01 3.52
C LEU A 5 0.42 13.95 4.30
N HIS A 6 -0.22 14.39 5.37
CA HIS A 6 -1.18 13.58 6.12
C HIS A 6 -2.59 13.91 5.65
N ILE A 7 -3.23 12.96 4.96
CA ILE A 7 -4.57 13.12 4.41
C ILE A 7 -5.53 12.23 5.20
N ASN A 8 -6.64 12.80 5.67
CA ASN A 8 -7.67 12.08 6.42
C ASN A 8 -9.02 12.26 5.71
N LEU A 9 -9.70 11.15 5.44
CA LEU A 9 -11.10 11.13 5.03
C LEU A 9 -11.94 10.84 6.27
N LEU A 10 -13.01 11.62 6.50
CA LEU A 10 -13.88 11.50 7.67
C LEU A 10 -15.32 11.15 7.25
N PRO A 11 -15.56 9.96 6.66
CA PRO A 11 -16.90 9.57 6.19
C PRO A 11 -17.81 9.14 7.34
N ASN A 12 -19.11 9.32 7.15
CA ASN A 12 -20.11 8.61 7.94
C ASN A 12 -20.20 7.14 7.48
N ALA A 13 -20.88 6.29 8.27
CA ALA A 13 -20.96 4.85 7.99
C ALA A 13 -21.52 4.52 6.60
N SER A 14 -22.49 5.30 6.11
CA SER A 14 -23.09 5.15 4.78
C SER A 14 -22.17 5.55 3.62
N GLN A 15 -21.08 6.28 3.89
CA GLN A 15 -20.15 6.83 2.89
C GLN A 15 -18.83 6.04 2.82
N LYS A 16 -18.74 4.89 3.50
CA LYS A 16 -17.50 4.11 3.57
C LYS A 16 -16.99 3.70 2.18
N ASP A 17 -17.88 3.28 1.30
CA ASP A 17 -17.52 2.84 -0.05
C ASP A 17 -17.11 4.02 -0.93
N GLU A 18 -17.79 5.16 -0.81
CA GLU A 18 -17.44 6.42 -1.48
C GLU A 18 -16.05 6.91 -1.03
N ALA A 19 -15.78 6.93 0.27
CA ALA A 19 -14.46 7.30 0.79
C ALA A 19 -13.36 6.35 0.30
N GLN A 20 -13.67 5.06 0.18
CA GLN A 20 -12.74 4.09 -0.35
C GLN A 20 -12.46 4.31 -1.84
N GLN A 21 -13.45 4.73 -2.63
CA GLN A 21 -13.29 5.12 -4.03
C GLN A 21 -12.42 6.37 -4.17
N VAL A 22 -12.69 7.42 -3.38
CA VAL A 22 -11.87 8.64 -3.35
C VAL A 22 -10.41 8.31 -2.99
N TYR A 23 -10.20 7.42 -2.01
CA TYR A 23 -8.85 6.98 -1.65
C TYR A 23 -8.16 6.23 -2.81
N ASP A 24 -8.89 5.36 -3.52
CA ASP A 24 -8.36 4.65 -4.69
C ASP A 24 -7.94 5.65 -5.79
N GLU A 25 -8.78 6.64 -6.11
CA GLU A 25 -8.48 7.68 -7.09
C GLU A 25 -7.28 8.55 -6.70
N MET A 26 -7.19 8.94 -5.42
CA MET A 26 -6.04 9.67 -4.90
C MET A 26 -4.74 8.87 -5.10
N VAL A 27 -4.76 7.58 -4.78
CA VAL A 27 -3.58 6.72 -4.96
C VAL A 27 -3.18 6.65 -6.43
N GLU A 28 -4.12 6.48 -7.36
CA GLU A 28 -3.81 6.48 -8.79
C GLU A 28 -3.11 7.78 -9.21
N GLN A 29 -3.57 8.92 -8.69
CA GLN A 29 -2.94 10.20 -8.99
C GLN A 29 -1.54 10.34 -8.37
N ILE A 30 -1.35 9.88 -7.12
CA ILE A 30 -0.04 9.84 -6.46
C ILE A 30 0.95 9.01 -7.27
N LEU A 31 0.52 7.83 -7.75
CA LEU A 31 1.38 6.96 -8.58
C LEU A 31 1.72 7.60 -9.92
N LYS A 32 0.79 8.31 -10.58
CA LYS A 32 1.07 9.09 -11.80
C LYS A 32 2.13 10.17 -11.58
N TRP A 33 2.18 10.74 -10.37
CA TRP A 33 3.21 11.70 -9.98
C TRP A 33 4.50 11.06 -9.47
N GLN A 34 4.65 9.73 -9.60
CA GLN A 34 5.79 8.98 -9.07
C GLN A 34 5.97 9.17 -7.55
N GLY A 35 4.89 9.45 -6.84
CA GLY A 35 4.86 9.54 -5.39
C GLY A 35 4.78 8.18 -4.71
N THR A 36 4.69 8.19 -3.38
CA THR A 36 4.60 6.97 -2.55
C THR A 36 3.22 6.78 -1.93
N VAL A 37 2.76 5.53 -1.87
CA VAL A 37 1.52 5.14 -1.15
C VAL A 37 1.68 5.19 0.37
N SER A 38 2.92 5.29 0.86
CA SER A 38 3.22 5.47 2.28
C SER A 38 4.57 6.11 2.48
N ALA A 39 4.60 7.28 3.11
CA ALA A 39 5.85 7.93 3.49
C ALA A 39 6.45 7.32 4.78
N GLU A 40 5.64 7.08 5.83
CA GLU A 40 6.17 6.60 7.13
C GLU A 40 5.41 5.41 7.75
N HIS A 41 4.08 5.31 7.60
CA HIS A 41 3.26 4.30 8.31
C HIS A 41 3.36 2.86 7.76
N GLY A 42 4.19 2.62 6.75
CA GLY A 42 4.32 1.33 6.07
C GLY A 42 3.08 0.86 5.29
N ILE A 43 3.12 -0.40 4.83
CA ILE A 43 2.11 -0.99 3.93
C ILE A 43 1.09 -1.86 4.69
N GLY A 44 1.58 -2.76 5.54
CA GLY A 44 0.74 -3.70 6.30
C GLY A 44 -0.20 -4.52 5.40
N LYS A 45 -1.43 -4.72 5.86
CA LYS A 45 -2.50 -5.37 5.05
C LYS A 45 -3.29 -4.36 4.23
N LEU A 46 -3.57 -3.19 4.82
CA LEU A 46 -4.48 -2.19 4.27
C LEU A 46 -4.00 -1.64 2.93
N LYS A 47 -2.70 -1.34 2.80
CA LYS A 47 -2.17 -0.72 1.59
C LYS A 47 -1.58 -1.71 0.58
N LYS A 48 -1.68 -3.01 0.84
CA LYS A 48 -1.09 -4.07 0.03
C LYS A 48 -1.48 -3.97 -1.45
N LYS A 49 -2.76 -3.72 -1.75
CA LYS A 49 -3.25 -3.60 -3.14
C LYS A 49 -2.63 -2.41 -3.90
N TYR A 50 -2.33 -1.31 -3.20
CA TYR A 50 -1.71 -0.13 -3.82
C TYR A 50 -0.20 -0.28 -3.95
N PHE A 51 0.44 -0.90 -2.95
CA PHE A 51 1.85 -1.21 -3.01
C PHE A 51 2.17 -2.10 -4.22
N ALA A 52 1.32 -3.10 -4.47
CA ALA A 52 1.41 -3.93 -5.67
C ALA A 52 1.41 -3.12 -6.98
N LYS A 53 0.58 -2.08 -7.08
CA LYS A 53 0.56 -1.16 -8.23
C LYS A 53 1.84 -0.31 -8.31
N MET A 54 2.35 0.13 -7.17
CA MET A 54 3.54 0.98 -7.06
C MET A 54 4.83 0.26 -7.49
N VAL A 55 5.04 -0.99 -7.04
CA VAL A 55 6.28 -1.74 -7.32
C VAL A 55 6.19 -2.64 -8.55
N GLY A 56 4.97 -2.94 -9.02
CA GLY A 56 4.74 -3.81 -10.16
C GLY A 56 5.03 -5.30 -9.88
N PRO A 57 4.74 -6.17 -10.87
CA PRO A 57 4.85 -7.62 -10.70
C PRO A 57 6.30 -8.10 -10.47
N GLU A 58 7.28 -7.47 -11.10
CA GLU A 58 8.70 -7.83 -10.91
C GLU A 58 9.17 -7.51 -9.49
N GLY A 59 8.87 -6.30 -9.00
CA GLY A 59 9.21 -5.92 -7.62
C GLY A 59 8.56 -6.82 -6.58
N LEU A 60 7.30 -7.24 -6.80
CA LEU A 60 6.65 -8.22 -5.93
C LEU A 60 7.32 -9.59 -5.98
N SER A 61 7.73 -10.06 -7.15
CA SER A 61 8.42 -11.33 -7.33
C SER A 61 9.75 -11.34 -6.57
N ASP A 62 10.52 -10.26 -6.67
CA ASP A 62 11.82 -10.16 -5.98
C ASP A 62 11.66 -10.09 -4.46
N LEU A 63 10.68 -9.31 -3.96
CA LEU A 63 10.36 -9.29 -2.54
C LEU A 63 9.88 -10.65 -2.03
N LYS A 64 9.14 -11.41 -2.85
CA LYS A 64 8.70 -12.77 -2.51
C LYS A 64 9.87 -13.74 -2.39
N LYS A 65 10.85 -13.69 -3.31
CA LYS A 65 12.10 -14.47 -3.19
C LYS A 65 12.83 -14.17 -1.88
N ILE A 66 12.98 -12.89 -1.55
CA ILE A 66 13.61 -12.46 -0.28
C ILE A 66 12.84 -13.02 0.92
N LYS A 67 11.50 -12.90 0.89
CA LYS A 67 10.62 -13.37 1.96
C LYS A 67 10.75 -14.88 2.19
N ASP A 68 10.79 -15.65 1.11
CA ASP A 68 10.85 -17.11 1.17
C ASP A 68 12.24 -17.60 1.64
N CYS A 69 13.32 -16.90 1.27
CA CYS A 69 14.65 -17.17 1.80
C CYS A 69 14.76 -16.92 3.31
N LEU A 70 14.12 -15.85 3.81
CA LEU A 70 14.20 -15.45 5.22
C LEU A 70 13.17 -16.15 6.12
N GLY A 71 12.09 -16.68 5.55
CA GLY A 71 10.99 -17.26 6.31
C GLY A 71 10.19 -18.26 5.48
N PRO A 72 10.77 -19.43 5.14
CA PRO A 72 10.15 -20.41 4.24
C PRO A 72 8.80 -20.92 4.73
N ASP A 73 8.61 -21.02 6.06
CA ASP A 73 7.35 -21.45 6.67
C ASP A 73 6.28 -20.35 6.72
N ASN A 74 6.58 -19.15 6.20
CA ASN A 74 5.69 -17.98 6.16
C ASN A 74 5.07 -17.59 7.52
N ARG A 75 5.75 -17.84 8.65
CA ARG A 75 5.23 -17.56 10.00
C ARG A 75 5.28 -16.09 10.38
N LEU A 76 6.21 -15.33 9.80
CA LEU A 76 6.43 -13.92 10.15
C LEU A 76 5.61 -13.00 9.24
N GLY A 77 4.66 -12.27 9.81
CA GLY A 77 3.93 -11.22 9.08
C GLY A 77 3.07 -11.73 7.91
N ALA A 78 2.53 -12.95 8.01
CA ALA A 78 1.69 -13.56 6.97
C ALA A 78 0.56 -12.63 6.52
N GLY A 79 0.46 -12.41 5.21
CA GLY A 79 -0.55 -11.56 4.58
C GLY A 79 -0.29 -10.06 4.68
N ASN A 80 0.81 -9.62 5.30
CA ASN A 80 1.26 -8.22 5.21
C ASN A 80 2.19 -8.06 4.00
N ILE A 81 2.09 -6.93 3.28
CA ILE A 81 2.94 -6.52 2.15
C ILE A 81 2.81 -7.42 0.90
N LEU A 82 3.03 -8.72 1.03
CA LEU A 82 3.04 -9.74 -0.03
C LEU A 82 1.88 -10.73 0.12
#